data_AF-W2JDI5-F1
#
_entry.id   AF-W2JDI5-F1
#
_cell.length_a   1.000
_cell.length_b   1.000
_cell.length_c   1.000
_cell.angle_alpha   90.00
_cell.angle_beta   90.00
_cell.angle_gamma   90.00
#
_symmetry.space_group_name_H-M   'P 1'
#
loop_
_entity.id
_entity.type
_entity.pdbx_description
1 polymer ?
#
loop_
_entity_poly.entity_id
_entity_poly.type
_entity_poly.pdbx_seq_one_letter_code
_entity_poly.pdbx_strand_id
1 'polypeptide(L)'
;MADDGATNVPVVPAQEQAKKKEKAPLHFEDEAGLFKTVCRTFMHKKKCTRAGCKFVHDKQLCPHYWKTGQCKFGDECRKNHFVTLPDPNTKETADATAAAAVSGDEEPEKKKKSANKPRDKKSNNKENKPKTGKPSDNKATSDRPKEEAAPVDKNDAEKKAKKKKKNERRQSTKKNTESFAPMTKPVDLRITYDLGTKDEKFSTPLTSRDVVLVPNLFSDFKKGELYAKLMHELDNCGIPREQLLKMWHGNDKIDGTHLIVDDRSTWKAKCPTFDLVTDRLKNFFSLDIKATRFNWYKDTSQWKPFHFDAAAVKPHIAAIQNFTVGISFGATRDAAFEHAETKTVVSVPQPDGCVYAFSKDTNVIWRHGILQDVPVREEGRISVIAWGWVDNMAEVATSAAAAS
;
A
#
# COMPACT_ATOMS: atom_id res chain seq x y z
N MET A 1 -30.18 -91.79 -20.35
CA MET A 1 -28.78 -92.27 -20.35
C MET A 1 -27.91 -91.13 -19.87
N ALA A 2 -26.81 -91.43 -19.18
CA ALA A 2 -25.88 -90.40 -18.70
C ALA A 2 -24.77 -90.16 -19.74
N ASP A 3 -24.24 -88.95 -19.76
CA ASP A 3 -22.79 -88.73 -19.68
C ASP A 3 -22.51 -87.37 -19.00
N ASP A 4 -21.30 -87.17 -18.51
CA ASP A 4 -20.92 -86.05 -17.65
C ASP A 4 -20.39 -84.80 -18.41
N GLY A 5 -20.45 -83.65 -17.75
CA GLY A 5 -20.08 -82.35 -18.35
C GLY A 5 -19.78 -81.26 -17.32
N ALA A 6 -19.01 -81.58 -16.28
CA ALA A 6 -18.84 -80.72 -15.12
C ALA A 6 -18.04 -79.42 -15.40
N THR A 7 -18.68 -78.26 -15.22
CA THR A 7 -17.99 -76.96 -15.04
C THR A 7 -18.06 -76.55 -13.58
N ASN A 8 -16.91 -76.58 -12.90
CA ASN A 8 -16.79 -76.42 -11.46
C ASN A 8 -16.77 -74.92 -11.07
N VAL A 9 -17.87 -74.39 -10.53
CA VAL A 9 -17.98 -72.99 -10.09
C VAL A 9 -17.51 -72.88 -8.63
N PRO A 10 -16.42 -72.13 -8.32
CA PRO A 10 -15.96 -71.99 -6.94
C PRO A 10 -16.95 -71.16 -6.10
N VAL A 11 -17.53 -71.77 -5.07
CA VAL A 11 -18.26 -71.05 -4.03
C VAL A 11 -17.26 -70.30 -3.16
N VAL A 12 -17.00 -69.04 -3.51
CA VAL A 12 -16.15 -68.15 -2.71
C VAL A 12 -16.94 -67.69 -1.47
N PRO A 13 -16.42 -67.86 -0.23
CA PRO A 13 -17.11 -67.39 0.96
C PRO A 13 -17.30 -65.88 0.96
N ALA A 14 -18.46 -65.42 1.44
CA ALA A 14 -18.74 -64.01 1.65
C ALA A 14 -17.93 -63.43 2.83
N GLN A 15 -16.63 -63.22 2.63
CA GLN A 15 -15.80 -62.46 3.57
C GLN A 15 -16.03 -60.97 3.33
N GLU A 16 -16.90 -60.39 4.16
CA GLU A 16 -17.10 -58.97 4.30
C GLU A 16 -15.77 -58.29 4.70
N GLN A 17 -14.99 -57.86 3.70
CA GLN A 17 -13.78 -57.08 3.94
C GLN A 17 -14.18 -55.72 4.48
N ALA A 18 -14.23 -55.63 5.81
CA ALA A 18 -14.45 -54.40 6.54
C ALA A 18 -13.39 -53.37 6.11
N LYS A 19 -13.77 -52.47 5.20
CA LYS A 19 -12.99 -51.29 4.84
C LYS A 19 -12.68 -50.56 6.13
N LYS A 20 -11.42 -50.63 6.58
CA LYS A 20 -10.92 -49.70 7.59
C LYS A 20 -11.25 -48.31 7.08
N LYS A 21 -12.18 -47.62 7.75
CA LYS A 21 -12.29 -46.17 7.61
C LYS A 21 -10.94 -45.62 8.04
N GLU A 22 -10.13 -45.22 7.06
CA GLU A 22 -9.02 -44.33 7.35
C GLU A 22 -9.59 -43.16 8.12
N LYS A 23 -9.01 -42.87 9.29
CA LYS A 23 -9.45 -41.74 10.09
C LYS A 23 -9.10 -40.50 9.29
N ALA A 24 -10.13 -39.83 8.77
CA ALA A 24 -9.98 -38.53 8.12
C ALA A 24 -9.03 -37.65 8.96
N PRO A 25 -8.06 -36.95 8.33
CA PRO A 25 -7.07 -36.17 9.04
C PRO A 25 -7.70 -35.31 10.14
N LEU A 26 -7.21 -35.45 11.38
CA LEU A 26 -7.83 -34.85 12.57
C LEU A 26 -7.67 -33.31 12.65
N HIS A 27 -6.95 -32.77 11.67
CA HIS A 27 -6.65 -31.39 11.33
C HIS A 27 -6.51 -31.37 9.80
N PHE A 28 -6.64 -30.22 9.15
CA PHE A 28 -6.15 -30.13 7.77
C PHE A 28 -4.62 -30.10 7.80
N GLU A 29 -4.00 -30.70 6.79
CA GLU A 29 -2.55 -30.58 6.61
C GLU A 29 -2.29 -29.33 5.77
N ASP A 30 -1.64 -28.33 6.37
CA ASP A 30 -1.03 -27.24 5.62
C ASP A 30 0.27 -27.73 4.97
N GLU A 31 0.63 -27.16 3.81
CA GLU A 31 1.81 -27.57 3.04
C GLU A 31 3.13 -27.38 3.82
N ALA A 32 3.16 -26.45 4.78
CA ALA A 32 4.28 -26.22 5.69
C ALA A 32 4.24 -27.09 6.97
N GLY A 33 3.17 -27.86 7.20
CA GLY A 33 2.96 -28.72 8.37
C GLY A 33 2.89 -28.00 9.72
N LEU A 34 2.74 -26.68 9.75
CA LEU A 34 2.76 -25.85 10.96
C LEU A 34 1.68 -26.28 11.96
N PHE A 35 0.49 -26.69 11.51
CA PHE A 35 -0.58 -27.12 12.41
C PHE A 35 -0.32 -28.47 13.10
N LYS A 36 0.69 -29.24 12.65
CA LYS A 36 1.17 -30.47 13.33
C LYS A 36 1.95 -30.16 14.61
N THR A 37 2.50 -28.94 14.74
CA THR A 37 3.22 -28.48 15.95
C THR A 37 2.27 -28.12 17.11
N VAL A 38 0.97 -27.94 16.84
CA VAL A 38 -0.02 -27.41 17.78
C VAL A 38 -0.52 -28.48 18.76
N CYS A 39 -0.68 -28.09 20.03
CA CYS A 39 -1.12 -28.97 21.10
C CYS A 39 -2.60 -29.36 20.96
N ARG A 40 -2.85 -30.54 20.39
CA ARG A 40 -4.19 -31.15 20.25
C ARG A 40 -5.02 -31.11 21.54
N THR A 41 -4.43 -31.44 22.68
CA THR A 41 -5.13 -31.43 24.00
C THR A 41 -5.63 -30.03 24.36
N PHE A 42 -4.80 -29.01 24.12
CA PHE A 42 -5.16 -27.62 24.36
C PHE A 42 -6.14 -27.08 23.32
N MET A 43 -6.03 -27.43 22.04
CA MET A 43 -7.02 -26.98 21.05
C MET A 43 -8.42 -27.55 21.30
N HIS A 44 -8.53 -28.75 21.89
CA HIS A 44 -9.81 -29.33 22.28
C HIS A 44 -10.32 -28.91 23.67
N LYS A 45 -9.45 -28.62 24.65
CA LYS A 45 -9.86 -28.38 26.06
C LYS A 45 -9.43 -27.01 26.62
N LYS A 46 -8.71 -26.19 25.85
CA LYS A 46 -8.01 -24.94 26.21
C LYS A 46 -7.20 -24.98 27.53
N LYS A 47 -6.85 -26.19 27.98
CA LYS A 47 -5.94 -26.52 29.08
C LYS A 47 -5.18 -27.80 28.70
N CYS A 48 -3.87 -27.84 28.92
CA CYS A 48 -3.06 -29.05 28.79
C CYS A 48 -2.48 -29.40 30.17
N THR A 49 -2.61 -30.66 30.58
CA THR A 49 -2.16 -31.14 31.90
C THR A 49 -0.72 -31.67 31.90
N ARG A 50 0.00 -31.50 30.78
CA ARG A 50 1.41 -31.88 30.65
C ARG A 50 2.31 -30.72 31.04
N ALA A 51 3.02 -30.84 32.16
CA ALA A 51 4.18 -29.99 32.43
C ALA A 51 5.21 -30.17 31.31
N GLY A 52 5.72 -29.07 30.74
CA GLY A 52 6.66 -29.11 29.62
C GLY A 52 6.09 -29.73 28.32
N CYS A 53 4.86 -29.40 27.95
CA CYS A 53 4.24 -29.90 26.72
C CYS A 53 4.97 -29.40 25.46
N LYS A 54 5.63 -30.29 24.71
CA LYS A 54 6.41 -29.98 23.49
C LYS A 54 5.58 -29.54 22.26
N PHE A 55 4.39 -28.98 22.44
CA PHE A 55 3.46 -28.63 21.37
C PHE A 55 2.74 -27.31 21.69
N VAL A 56 2.47 -26.50 20.67
CA VAL A 56 2.07 -25.08 20.80
C VAL A 56 0.66 -24.88 21.39
N HIS A 57 0.56 -24.08 22.46
CA HIS A 57 -0.66 -23.66 23.14
C HIS A 57 -1.22 -22.32 22.64
N ASP A 58 -1.43 -22.17 21.33
CA ASP A 58 -1.88 -20.90 20.77
C ASP A 58 -3.30 -20.52 21.25
N LYS A 59 -3.37 -19.53 22.15
CA LYS A 59 -4.61 -18.99 22.71
C LYS A 59 -5.51 -18.42 21.60
N GLN A 60 -4.93 -17.71 20.63
CA GLN A 60 -5.62 -16.93 19.58
C GLN A 60 -6.04 -17.76 18.36
N LEU A 61 -5.33 -18.86 18.06
CA LEU A 61 -5.62 -19.77 16.95
C LEU A 61 -7.09 -20.25 16.94
N CYS A 62 -7.72 -20.14 15.76
CA CYS A 62 -9.10 -20.53 15.50
C CYS A 62 -9.28 -22.06 15.55
N PRO A 63 -10.07 -22.61 16.51
CA PRO A 63 -10.23 -24.07 16.63
C PRO A 63 -10.99 -24.73 15.47
N HIS A 64 -11.80 -23.97 14.73
CA HIS A 64 -12.45 -24.46 13.51
C HIS A 64 -11.43 -24.57 12.38
N TYR A 65 -10.71 -23.48 12.08
CA TYR A 65 -9.71 -23.47 11.01
C TYR A 65 -8.63 -24.54 11.20
N TRP A 66 -8.06 -24.65 12.41
CA TRP A 66 -7.10 -25.69 12.74
C TRP A 66 -7.65 -27.12 12.51
N LYS A 67 -8.94 -27.36 12.79
CA LYS A 67 -9.56 -28.68 12.63
C LYS A 67 -9.92 -29.01 11.18
N THR A 68 -10.36 -28.03 10.38
CA THR A 68 -11.00 -28.29 9.07
C THR A 68 -10.46 -27.50 7.89
N GLY A 69 -9.42 -26.66 8.06
CA GLY A 69 -8.85 -25.81 7.00
C GLY A 69 -9.78 -24.72 6.45
N GLN A 70 -10.97 -24.62 7.05
CA GLN A 70 -12.06 -23.76 6.64
C GLN A 70 -12.70 -23.14 7.89
N CYS A 71 -13.04 -21.86 7.81
CA CYS A 71 -13.72 -21.12 8.87
C CYS A 71 -14.93 -20.39 8.30
N LYS A 72 -16.06 -20.46 8.99
CA LYS A 72 -17.33 -19.82 8.57
C LYS A 72 -17.22 -18.30 8.39
N PHE A 73 -16.24 -17.67 9.05
CA PHE A 73 -16.05 -16.22 9.05
C PHE A 73 -15.01 -15.72 8.02
N GLY A 74 -14.38 -16.60 7.25
CA GLY A 74 -13.36 -16.22 6.27
C GLY A 74 -12.28 -15.30 6.89
N ASP A 75 -11.96 -14.22 6.19
CA ASP A 75 -10.95 -13.24 6.62
C ASP A 75 -11.46 -12.25 7.68
N GLU A 76 -12.77 -12.26 8.01
CA GLU A 76 -13.36 -11.50 9.12
C GLU A 76 -13.27 -12.24 10.47
N CYS A 77 -12.55 -13.37 10.55
CA CYS A 77 -12.48 -14.14 11.78
C CYS A 77 -11.67 -13.43 12.86
N ARG A 78 -12.29 -13.22 14.05
CA ARG A 78 -11.65 -12.66 15.25
C ARG A 78 -10.61 -13.59 15.93
N LYS A 79 -10.06 -14.57 15.18
CA LYS A 79 -9.12 -15.60 15.65
C LYS A 79 -8.20 -16.02 14.51
N ASN A 80 -6.94 -16.27 14.82
CA ASN A 80 -5.90 -16.44 13.80
C ASN A 80 -6.13 -17.72 12.99
N HIS A 81 -5.90 -17.64 11.68
CA HIS A 81 -5.93 -18.77 10.75
C HIS A 81 -4.52 -19.28 10.42
N PHE A 82 -3.57 -18.99 11.30
CA PHE A 82 -2.16 -19.35 11.26
C PHE A 82 -1.67 -19.55 12.70
N VAL A 83 -0.55 -20.27 12.87
CA VAL A 83 0.07 -20.45 14.19
C VAL A 83 0.88 -19.19 14.51
N THR A 84 0.55 -18.52 15.62
CA THR A 84 1.10 -17.20 15.96
C THR A 84 2.34 -17.25 16.87
N LEU A 85 2.68 -18.43 17.41
CA LEU A 85 3.59 -18.56 18.55
C LEU A 85 4.48 -19.81 18.50
N PRO A 86 5.77 -19.71 18.91
CA PRO A 86 6.48 -20.79 19.59
C PRO A 86 6.05 -20.87 21.08
N ASP A 87 6.29 -22.02 21.73
CA ASP A 87 5.78 -22.40 23.05
C ASP A 87 6.86 -23.30 23.74
N PRO A 88 6.90 -23.57 25.08
CA PRO A 88 5.73 -23.70 25.95
C PRO A 88 5.95 -23.45 27.47
N ASN A 89 6.37 -22.26 27.94
CA ASN A 89 6.57 -22.06 29.39
C ASN A 89 6.43 -20.63 29.98
N THR A 90 5.69 -19.72 29.34
CA THR A 90 5.41 -18.39 29.90
C THR A 90 4.42 -18.49 31.07
N LYS A 91 4.93 -18.43 32.31
CA LYS A 91 4.12 -18.20 33.51
C LYS A 91 3.69 -16.72 33.57
N GLU A 92 2.43 -16.46 33.21
CA GLU A 92 1.76 -15.20 33.51
C GLU A 92 1.49 -15.12 35.03
N THR A 93 2.36 -14.44 35.78
CA THR A 93 1.99 -13.90 37.10
C THR A 93 1.34 -12.54 36.88
N ALA A 94 0.01 -12.52 36.88
CA ALA A 94 -0.73 -11.27 36.91
C ALA A 94 -0.66 -10.66 38.32
N ASP A 95 -0.47 -9.33 38.37
CA ASP A 95 -1.04 -8.52 39.45
C ASP A 95 -1.62 -7.24 38.82
N ALA A 96 -2.56 -6.58 39.50
CA ALA A 96 -3.52 -5.66 38.88
C ALA A 96 -3.67 -4.32 39.61
N THR A 97 -4.34 -3.35 38.96
CA THR A 97 -5.19 -2.22 39.46
C THR A 97 -5.13 -1.03 38.48
N ALA A 98 -6.11 -0.12 38.33
CA ALA A 98 -7.59 -0.05 38.58
C ALA A 98 -8.07 1.32 38.00
N ALA A 99 -9.33 1.65 37.67
CA ALA A 99 -10.65 0.99 37.61
C ALA A 99 -11.35 1.49 36.28
N ALA A 100 -12.67 1.43 35.98
CA ALA A 100 -13.94 1.06 36.63
C ALA A 100 -14.87 0.42 35.54
N ALA A 101 -16.13 -0.04 35.68
CA ALA A 101 -17.36 0.35 36.40
C ALA A 101 -18.05 1.62 35.82
N VAL A 102 -19.37 1.68 35.51
CA VAL A 102 -20.56 0.84 35.88
C VAL A 102 -21.52 0.62 34.68
N SER A 103 -22.51 -0.29 34.82
CA SER A 103 -23.65 -0.64 33.92
C SER A 103 -24.56 0.54 33.50
N GLY A 104 -25.55 0.44 32.60
CA GLY A 104 -26.21 -0.66 31.82
C GLY A 104 -27.26 -0.01 30.86
N ASP A 105 -28.26 -0.65 30.26
CA ASP A 105 -28.64 -2.07 30.10
C ASP A 105 -29.69 -2.22 28.95
N GLU A 106 -29.91 -3.45 28.45
CA GLU A 106 -31.01 -3.92 27.55
C GLU A 106 -31.23 -3.34 26.11
N GLU A 107 -32.13 -4.00 25.37
CA GLU A 107 -32.39 -3.97 23.90
C GLU A 107 -33.93 -3.79 23.64
N PRO A 108 -34.55 -4.04 22.46
CA PRO A 108 -34.35 -3.53 21.09
C PRO A 108 -35.64 -2.92 20.44
N GLU A 109 -35.64 -2.78 19.10
CA GLU A 109 -36.78 -2.91 18.16
C GLU A 109 -37.43 -1.68 17.45
N LYS A 110 -36.95 -1.44 16.22
CA LYS A 110 -37.70 -1.53 14.93
C LYS A 110 -38.69 -0.44 14.44
N LYS A 111 -38.58 -0.20 13.11
CA LYS A 111 -39.63 0.14 12.10
C LYS A 111 -40.18 1.60 12.10
N LYS A 112 -40.58 2.23 10.97
CA LYS A 112 -40.61 1.81 9.53
C LYS A 112 -40.84 3.00 8.55
N LYS A 113 -40.61 2.72 7.26
CA LYS A 113 -41.31 3.29 6.05
C LYS A 113 -40.98 4.76 5.64
N SER A 114 -41.10 5.17 4.36
CA SER A 114 -41.35 4.42 3.10
C SER A 114 -41.14 5.22 1.80
N ALA A 115 -40.65 4.53 0.75
CA ALA A 115 -41.04 4.62 -0.68
C ALA A 115 -40.84 5.97 -1.45
N ASN A 116 -40.76 6.01 -2.79
CA ASN A 116 -41.03 4.99 -3.82
C ASN A 116 -40.10 5.09 -5.07
N LYS A 117 -40.25 4.17 -6.03
CA LYS A 117 -39.54 4.01 -7.34
C LYS A 117 -40.57 4.19 -8.52
N PRO A 118 -40.27 3.94 -9.83
CA PRO A 118 -39.05 4.10 -10.69
C PRO A 118 -39.34 4.60 -12.16
N ARG A 119 -38.33 4.55 -13.07
CA ARG A 119 -38.41 4.47 -14.58
C ARG A 119 -38.89 5.72 -15.35
N ASP A 120 -38.68 5.90 -16.66
CA ASP A 120 -37.69 5.46 -17.70
C ASP A 120 -37.80 6.52 -18.85
N LYS A 121 -36.74 7.19 -19.36
CA LYS A 121 -35.72 6.77 -20.35
C LYS A 121 -36.07 7.12 -21.81
N LYS A 122 -35.04 7.52 -22.60
CA LYS A 122 -35.04 7.95 -24.03
C LYS A 122 -35.69 9.32 -24.35
N SER A 123 -35.39 10.01 -25.47
CA SER A 123 -34.12 10.26 -26.21
C SER A 123 -34.40 11.09 -27.47
N ASN A 124 -33.58 12.10 -27.81
CA ASN A 124 -32.96 12.22 -29.14
C ASN A 124 -31.98 13.41 -29.26
N ASN A 125 -31.15 13.36 -30.30
CA ASN A 125 -30.04 14.25 -30.61
C ASN A 125 -30.35 15.12 -31.86
N LYS A 126 -29.76 16.32 -31.96
CA LYS A 126 -29.41 16.93 -33.27
C LYS A 126 -28.39 18.06 -33.15
N GLU A 127 -27.43 18.07 -34.08
CA GLU A 127 -26.37 19.08 -34.19
C GLU A 127 -26.79 20.29 -35.04
N ASN A 128 -26.03 21.40 -34.97
CA ASN A 128 -25.45 22.02 -36.18
C ASN A 128 -24.45 23.18 -35.90
N LYS A 129 -23.58 23.41 -36.89
CA LYS A 129 -22.55 24.47 -37.06
C LYS A 129 -22.19 24.49 -38.58
N PRO A 130 -21.33 25.37 -39.15
CA PRO A 130 -20.93 26.75 -38.85
C PRO A 130 -21.19 27.73 -40.04
N LYS A 131 -20.81 29.02 -39.90
CA LYS A 131 -20.29 29.99 -40.93
C LYS A 131 -20.06 31.34 -40.21
N THR A 132 -18.89 31.98 -40.13
CA THR A 132 -17.94 32.58 -41.11
C THR A 132 -18.45 33.86 -41.82
N GLY A 133 -17.84 35.02 -41.52
CA GLY A 133 -18.07 36.30 -42.23
C GLY A 133 -17.49 37.56 -41.55
N LYS A 134 -16.73 38.35 -42.31
CA LYS A 134 -16.18 39.72 -42.08
C LYS A 134 -16.00 40.33 -43.50
N PRO A 135 -15.65 41.62 -43.73
CA PRO A 135 -15.64 42.83 -42.89
C PRO A 135 -16.38 44.04 -43.53
N SER A 136 -16.28 45.24 -42.94
CA SER A 136 -15.90 46.49 -43.65
C SER A 136 -15.87 47.71 -42.71
N ASP A 137 -15.01 48.68 -42.98
CA ASP A 137 -14.83 49.94 -42.24
C ASP A 137 -15.69 51.09 -42.80
N ASN A 138 -15.82 52.20 -42.06
CA ASN A 138 -15.56 53.52 -42.66
C ASN A 138 -15.30 54.70 -41.70
N LYS A 139 -14.53 55.66 -42.22
CA LYS A 139 -14.28 57.04 -41.76
C LYS A 139 -15.48 57.97 -42.11
N ALA A 140 -15.60 59.24 -41.70
CA ALA A 140 -15.05 60.10 -40.62
C ALA A 140 -15.79 61.48 -40.69
N THR A 141 -15.31 62.51 -39.96
CA THR A 141 -15.58 63.97 -40.16
C THR A 141 -17.03 64.47 -39.96
N SER A 142 -17.32 65.71 -39.55
CA SER A 142 -16.51 66.79 -38.92
C SER A 142 -17.41 67.86 -38.25
N ASP A 143 -16.79 68.91 -37.68
CA ASP A 143 -17.31 70.27 -37.46
C ASP A 143 -18.10 70.66 -36.18
N ARG A 144 -18.22 71.99 -36.02
CA ARG A 144 -18.41 72.84 -34.83
C ARG A 144 -18.83 74.25 -35.34
N PRO A 145 -19.09 75.26 -34.49
CA PRO A 145 -19.73 75.31 -33.16
C PRO A 145 -20.82 76.42 -33.05
N LYS A 146 -21.47 76.54 -31.88
CA LYS A 146 -22.01 77.76 -31.19
C LYS A 146 -23.21 77.35 -30.30
N GLU A 147 -23.67 78.07 -29.27
CA GLU A 147 -23.09 79.06 -28.32
C GLU A 147 -24.21 79.43 -27.33
N GLU A 148 -23.95 79.42 -26.01
CA GLU A 148 -24.82 79.96 -24.92
C GLU A 148 -26.28 79.40 -24.81
N ALA A 149 -27.01 79.52 -23.69
CA ALA A 149 -26.71 80.00 -22.34
C ALA A 149 -27.25 79.00 -21.27
N ALA A 150 -26.85 79.16 -20.00
CA ALA A 150 -27.47 78.47 -18.86
C ALA A 150 -28.69 79.27 -18.32
N PRO A 151 -29.56 78.66 -17.49
CA PRO A 151 -29.25 78.59 -16.06
C PRO A 151 -29.38 77.18 -15.44
N VAL A 152 -28.84 77.04 -14.23
CA VAL A 152 -28.82 75.81 -13.43
C VAL A 152 -30.12 75.61 -12.64
N ASP A 153 -30.63 74.38 -12.58
CA ASP A 153 -31.61 73.98 -11.56
C ASP A 153 -31.11 72.82 -10.66
N LYS A 154 -31.59 72.79 -9.42
CA LYS A 154 -30.88 72.31 -8.22
C LYS A 154 -31.22 70.87 -7.87
N ASN A 155 -30.79 69.87 -8.66
CA ASN A 155 -31.14 68.47 -8.39
C ASN A 155 -30.06 67.39 -8.59
N ASP A 156 -28.82 67.76 -8.93
CA ASP A 156 -27.82 66.79 -9.42
C ASP A 156 -26.80 66.31 -8.36
N ALA A 157 -26.68 66.98 -7.22
CA ALA A 157 -25.75 66.63 -6.14
C ALA A 157 -26.11 65.30 -5.45
N GLU A 158 -27.36 65.14 -5.01
CA GLU A 158 -27.84 63.94 -4.31
C GLU A 158 -27.77 62.68 -5.18
N LYS A 159 -28.14 62.78 -6.46
CA LYS A 159 -28.12 61.66 -7.40
C LYS A 159 -26.69 61.18 -7.66
N LYS A 160 -25.71 62.08 -7.75
CA LYS A 160 -24.28 61.73 -7.88
C LYS A 160 -23.73 61.07 -6.61
N ALA A 161 -24.09 61.55 -5.42
CA ALA A 161 -23.72 60.91 -4.15
C ALA A 161 -24.28 59.49 -4.01
N LYS A 162 -25.57 59.29 -4.30
CA LYS A 162 -26.24 57.97 -4.26
C LYS A 162 -25.74 57.01 -5.36
N LYS A 163 -25.27 57.50 -6.52
CA LYS A 163 -24.60 56.67 -7.55
C LYS A 163 -23.20 56.22 -7.15
N LYS A 164 -22.36 57.07 -6.53
CA LYS A 164 -21.00 56.69 -6.09
C LYS A 164 -21.04 55.52 -5.09
N LYS A 165 -21.77 55.67 -3.97
CA LYS A 165 -21.85 54.65 -2.90
C LYS A 165 -22.47 53.30 -3.33
N LYS A 166 -23.15 53.21 -4.48
CA LYS A 166 -23.72 51.94 -4.98
C LYS A 166 -22.74 51.10 -5.79
N ASN A 167 -21.64 51.68 -6.29
CA ASN A 167 -20.67 50.96 -7.12
C ASN A 167 -19.59 50.24 -6.27
N GLU A 168 -19.29 50.75 -5.08
CA GLU A 168 -18.25 50.24 -4.15
C GLU A 168 -18.60 48.89 -3.49
N ARG A 169 -19.83 48.36 -3.68
CA ARG A 169 -20.29 47.09 -3.10
C ARG A 169 -20.36 45.90 -4.07
N ARG A 170 -19.91 46.06 -5.32
CA ARG A 170 -19.55 44.89 -6.14
C ARG A 170 -18.17 44.41 -5.71
N GLN A 171 -18.13 43.54 -4.69
CA GLN A 171 -16.97 42.68 -4.45
C GLN A 171 -16.59 42.02 -5.78
N SER A 172 -15.35 42.20 -6.24
CA SER A 172 -14.85 41.49 -7.41
C SER A 172 -14.92 40.00 -7.12
N THR A 173 -15.74 39.26 -7.86
CA THR A 173 -15.78 37.81 -7.78
C THR A 173 -14.38 37.27 -8.04
N LYS A 174 -13.74 36.70 -7.01
CA LYS A 174 -12.40 36.14 -7.13
C LYS A 174 -12.43 35.09 -8.24
N LYS A 175 -11.68 35.33 -9.32
CA LYS A 175 -11.53 34.36 -10.38
C LYS A 175 -10.73 33.19 -9.82
N ASN A 176 -11.27 31.98 -9.95
CA ASN A 176 -10.61 30.73 -9.55
C ASN A 176 -9.65 30.19 -10.62
N THR A 177 -9.60 30.83 -11.81
CA THR A 177 -8.65 30.53 -12.88
C THR A 177 -7.78 31.77 -13.11
N GLU A 178 -6.48 31.64 -12.81
CA GLU A 178 -5.50 32.74 -12.90
C GLU A 178 -4.75 32.73 -14.24
N SER A 179 -4.53 31.55 -14.83
CA SER A 179 -3.92 31.38 -16.15
C SER A 179 -4.79 30.53 -17.06
N PHE A 180 -4.78 30.88 -18.35
CA PHE A 180 -5.35 30.08 -19.45
C PHE A 180 -4.27 29.62 -20.44
N ALA A 181 -2.99 29.93 -20.18
CA ALA A 181 -1.87 29.41 -20.96
C ALA A 181 -1.59 27.96 -20.55
N PRO A 182 -1.38 27.03 -21.50
CA PRO A 182 -1.10 25.63 -21.19
C PRO A 182 0.27 25.50 -20.49
N MET A 183 0.34 24.68 -19.45
CA MET A 183 1.61 24.33 -18.80
C MET A 183 2.40 23.38 -19.71
N THR A 184 3.48 23.87 -20.30
CA THR A 184 4.40 23.10 -21.16
C THR A 184 5.73 22.76 -20.48
N LYS A 185 6.04 23.39 -19.32
CA LYS A 185 7.22 23.01 -18.53
C LYS A 185 7.08 21.58 -17.97
N PRO A 186 8.18 20.85 -17.77
CA PRO A 186 8.16 19.59 -17.02
C PRO A 186 7.48 19.72 -15.66
N VAL A 187 6.84 18.62 -15.22
CA VAL A 187 6.40 18.44 -13.84
C VAL A 187 7.59 18.06 -12.96
N ASP A 188 7.57 18.49 -11.71
CA ASP A 188 8.67 18.27 -10.77
C ASP A 188 8.59 16.88 -10.08
N LEU A 189 7.41 16.25 -10.14
CA LEU A 189 7.14 14.85 -9.77
C LEU A 189 6.04 14.29 -10.68
N ARG A 190 6.18 13.09 -11.23
CA ARG A 190 5.11 12.38 -11.96
C ARG A 190 4.74 11.10 -11.22
N ILE A 191 3.57 11.06 -10.58
CA ILE A 191 3.05 9.80 -10.03
C ILE A 191 2.37 9.02 -11.17
N THR A 192 2.75 7.74 -11.30
CA THR A 192 2.17 6.77 -12.22
C THR A 192 1.94 5.44 -11.50
N TYR A 193 1.20 4.52 -12.13
CA TYR A 193 0.92 3.22 -11.55
C TYR A 193 0.83 2.12 -12.61
N ASP A 194 1.05 0.88 -12.18
CA ASP A 194 0.63 -0.34 -12.86
C ASP A 194 -0.12 -1.16 -11.80
N LEU A 195 -1.13 -1.96 -12.19
CA LEU A 195 -1.87 -2.74 -11.21
C LEU A 195 -1.13 -4.02 -10.80
N GLY A 196 -0.24 -4.56 -11.63
CA GLY A 196 0.50 -5.80 -11.33
C GLY A 196 -0.39 -7.06 -11.20
N THR A 197 -1.61 -7.05 -11.77
CA THR A 197 -2.61 -8.14 -11.63
C THR A 197 -2.81 -9.01 -12.87
N LYS A 198 -2.13 -8.71 -13.99
CA LYS A 198 -2.36 -9.35 -15.30
C LYS A 198 -1.08 -9.62 -16.06
N ASP A 199 -0.17 -8.65 -16.04
CA ASP A 199 1.06 -8.66 -16.82
C ASP A 199 2.22 -9.08 -15.91
N GLU A 200 3.04 -10.04 -16.35
CA GLU A 200 4.24 -10.48 -15.63
C GLU A 200 5.34 -9.41 -15.59
N LYS A 201 5.14 -8.30 -16.33
CA LYS A 201 6.08 -7.19 -16.49
C LYS A 201 5.36 -5.84 -16.42
N PHE A 202 6.07 -4.87 -15.87
CA PHE A 202 5.67 -3.47 -15.82
C PHE A 202 5.49 -2.91 -17.23
N SER A 203 4.28 -2.41 -17.52
CA SER A 203 3.85 -2.05 -18.87
C SER A 203 3.99 -0.55 -19.22
N THR A 204 4.11 0.31 -18.21
CA THR A 204 3.97 1.76 -18.35
C THR A 204 5.29 2.45 -18.73
N PRO A 205 5.35 3.32 -19.76
CA PRO A 205 6.57 4.04 -20.12
C PRO A 205 7.09 4.97 -19.00
N LEU A 206 8.26 4.63 -18.45
CA LEU A 206 8.94 5.38 -17.40
C LEU A 206 9.50 6.71 -17.88
N THR A 207 9.53 7.70 -16.99
CA THR A 207 10.40 8.87 -17.11
C THR A 207 11.37 9.00 -15.94
N SER A 208 12.42 9.81 -16.10
CA SER A 208 13.41 10.09 -15.06
C SER A 208 12.84 10.76 -13.80
N ARG A 209 11.62 11.34 -13.86
CA ARG A 209 10.91 12.02 -12.75
C ARG A 209 9.71 11.23 -12.19
N ASP A 210 9.68 9.92 -12.41
CA ASP A 210 8.56 9.08 -11.95
C ASP A 210 8.65 8.73 -10.46
N VAL A 211 7.48 8.63 -9.85
CA VAL A 211 7.15 7.72 -8.75
C VAL A 211 6.13 6.72 -9.28
N VAL A 212 6.41 5.44 -9.13
CA VAL A 212 5.58 4.34 -9.61
C VAL A 212 4.94 3.62 -8.43
N LEU A 213 3.64 3.31 -8.52
CA LEU A 213 2.92 2.51 -7.53
C LEU A 213 2.47 1.19 -8.16
N VAL A 214 2.70 0.06 -7.49
CA VAL A 214 2.24 -1.26 -7.93
C VAL A 214 1.60 -1.99 -6.73
N PRO A 215 0.28 -1.81 -6.49
CA PRO A 215 -0.34 -2.20 -5.24
C PRO A 215 -0.64 -3.71 -5.11
N ASN A 216 -0.68 -4.46 -6.21
CA ASN A 216 -1.13 -5.86 -6.20
C ASN A 216 -0.07 -6.88 -6.66
N LEU A 217 1.20 -6.49 -6.84
CA LEU A 217 2.26 -7.40 -7.34
C LEU A 217 2.49 -8.62 -6.41
N PHE A 218 2.02 -8.56 -5.16
CA PHE A 218 2.05 -9.64 -4.18
C PHE A 218 0.65 -10.00 -3.64
N SER A 219 -0.44 -9.67 -4.35
CA SER A 219 -1.82 -9.95 -3.91
C SER A 219 -2.25 -11.43 -4.02
N ASP A 220 -1.38 -12.28 -4.55
CA ASP A 220 -1.47 -13.75 -4.51
C ASP A 220 -1.15 -14.32 -3.11
N PHE A 221 -0.43 -13.55 -2.27
CA PHE A 221 -0.17 -13.89 -0.88
C PHE A 221 -1.24 -13.31 0.05
N LYS A 222 -1.48 -13.99 1.19
CA LYS A 222 -2.40 -13.47 2.21
C LYS A 222 -1.75 -12.31 2.96
N LYS A 223 -2.59 -11.38 3.45
CA LYS A 223 -2.11 -10.23 4.22
C LYS A 223 -1.25 -10.67 5.43
N GLY A 224 -0.03 -10.18 5.49
CA GLY A 224 0.96 -10.48 6.54
C GLY A 224 1.71 -11.81 6.36
N GLU A 225 1.41 -12.61 5.34
CA GLU A 225 2.03 -13.92 5.12
C GLU A 225 3.53 -13.78 4.81
N LEU A 226 3.89 -12.88 3.90
CA LEU A 226 5.30 -12.61 3.57
C LEU A 226 6.04 -11.94 4.72
N TYR A 227 5.37 -11.09 5.52
CA TYR A 227 5.95 -10.56 6.76
C TYR A 227 6.33 -11.70 7.72
N ALA A 228 5.40 -12.63 7.98
CA ALA A 228 5.60 -13.75 8.89
C ALA A 228 6.71 -14.70 8.38
N LYS A 229 6.73 -15.02 7.08
CA LYS A 229 7.77 -15.84 6.45
C LYS A 229 9.16 -15.21 6.58
N LEU A 230 9.31 -13.93 6.20
CA LEU A 230 10.59 -13.22 6.28
C LEU A 230 11.12 -13.13 7.73
N MET A 231 10.26 -12.82 8.71
CA MET A 231 10.68 -12.79 10.11
C MET A 231 11.07 -14.19 10.63
N HIS A 232 10.31 -15.23 10.27
CA HIS A 232 10.62 -16.61 10.66
C HIS A 232 11.94 -17.09 10.05
N GLU A 233 12.21 -16.77 8.80
CA GLU A 233 13.46 -17.10 8.11
C GLU A 233 14.67 -16.37 8.73
N LEU A 234 14.54 -15.08 9.06
CA LEU A 234 15.57 -14.34 9.80
C LEU A 234 15.85 -14.95 11.18
N ASP A 235 14.80 -15.31 11.93
CA ASP A 235 14.94 -15.92 13.26
C ASP A 235 15.59 -17.31 13.22
N ASN A 236 15.49 -18.02 12.10
CA ASN A 236 16.04 -19.36 11.89
C ASN A 236 17.27 -19.39 10.96
N CYS A 237 17.83 -18.23 10.58
CA CYS A 237 18.99 -18.16 9.68
C CYS A 237 20.32 -18.64 10.31
N GLY A 238 20.33 -18.90 11.61
CA GLY A 238 21.51 -19.37 12.36
C GLY A 238 22.40 -18.25 12.91
N ILE A 239 22.00 -16.98 12.76
CA ILE A 239 22.73 -15.80 13.27
C ILE A 239 21.88 -15.13 14.38
N PRO A 240 22.41 -14.88 15.60
CA PRO A 240 21.68 -14.19 16.66
C PRO A 240 21.19 -12.80 16.24
N ARG A 241 19.98 -12.41 16.67
CA ARG A 241 19.34 -11.14 16.27
C ARG A 241 20.24 -9.92 16.53
N GLU A 242 20.88 -9.86 17.68
CA GLU A 242 21.80 -8.79 18.10
C GLU A 242 23.14 -8.74 17.32
N GLN A 243 23.46 -9.75 16.51
CA GLN A 243 24.55 -9.71 15.52
C GLN A 243 24.02 -9.38 14.11
N LEU A 244 22.83 -9.87 13.80
CA LEU A 244 22.16 -9.81 12.50
C LEU A 244 21.49 -8.44 12.22
N LEU A 245 20.92 -7.82 13.25
CA LEU A 245 20.12 -6.61 13.17
C LEU A 245 20.90 -5.42 13.73
N LYS A 246 20.97 -4.33 12.97
CA LYS A 246 21.74 -3.12 13.31
C LYS A 246 20.82 -1.90 13.26
N MET A 247 20.91 -1.01 14.25
CA MET A 247 20.22 0.29 14.18
C MET A 247 20.82 1.15 13.07
N TRP A 248 19.96 1.94 12.41
CA TRP A 248 20.33 2.72 11.23
C TRP A 248 19.86 4.17 11.31
N HIS A 249 20.57 5.07 10.61
CA HIS A 249 20.50 6.53 10.77
C HIS A 249 20.75 7.04 12.22
N GLY A 250 21.57 6.32 12.97
CA GLY A 250 22.12 6.79 14.24
C GLY A 250 23.08 7.98 14.10
N ASN A 251 23.33 8.65 15.21
CA ASN A 251 24.29 9.75 15.39
C ASN A 251 24.55 9.94 16.90
N ASP A 252 25.36 10.92 17.28
CA ASP A 252 25.79 11.19 18.66
C ASP A 252 24.64 11.45 19.67
N LYS A 253 23.39 11.56 19.22
CA LYS A 253 22.19 11.80 20.04
C LYS A 253 21.17 10.65 20.02
N ILE A 254 21.21 9.76 19.02
CA ILE A 254 20.27 8.62 18.88
C ILE A 254 20.98 7.41 18.27
N ASP A 255 20.75 6.21 18.83
CA ASP A 255 21.29 4.95 18.30
C ASP A 255 20.79 4.64 16.88
N GLY A 256 19.56 5.03 16.56
CA GLY A 256 19.02 5.05 15.20
C GLY A 256 17.51 5.27 15.16
N THR A 257 16.94 5.21 13.97
CA THR A 257 15.49 5.45 13.72
C THR A 257 14.72 4.18 13.39
N HIS A 258 15.40 3.14 12.92
CA HIS A 258 14.87 1.81 12.59
C HIS A 258 16.01 0.77 12.51
N LEU A 259 15.68 -0.51 12.31
CA LEU A 259 16.66 -1.59 12.14
C LEU A 259 16.90 -1.93 10.66
N ILE A 260 18.10 -2.40 10.35
CA ILE A 260 18.44 -3.09 9.10
C ILE A 260 18.99 -4.48 9.39
N VAL A 261 18.90 -5.39 8.42
CA VAL A 261 19.63 -6.67 8.45
C VAL A 261 21.02 -6.45 7.84
N ASP A 262 22.05 -7.06 8.44
CA ASP A 262 23.44 -6.88 8.00
C ASP A 262 23.75 -7.59 6.67
N ASP A 263 23.79 -6.82 5.58
CA ASP A 263 24.18 -7.30 4.24
C ASP A 263 25.60 -7.89 4.16
N ARG A 264 26.44 -7.72 5.19
CA ARG A 264 27.76 -8.35 5.29
C ARG A 264 27.72 -9.79 5.83
N SER A 265 26.57 -10.25 6.32
CA SER A 265 26.38 -11.58 6.90
C SER A 265 25.65 -12.52 5.93
N THR A 266 25.74 -13.83 6.17
CA THR A 266 25.30 -14.88 5.23
C THR A 266 23.80 -15.18 5.24
N TRP A 267 22.99 -14.37 5.93
CA TRP A 267 21.57 -14.62 6.20
C TRP A 267 20.70 -14.87 4.96
N LYS A 268 20.99 -14.23 3.81
CA LYS A 268 20.21 -14.35 2.58
C LYS A 268 20.13 -15.81 2.09
N ALA A 269 21.23 -16.56 2.23
CA ALA A 269 21.30 -17.99 1.90
C ALA A 269 20.44 -18.91 2.82
N LYS A 270 19.69 -18.33 3.76
CA LYS A 270 18.70 -18.98 4.63
C LYS A 270 17.33 -18.28 4.61
N CYS A 271 17.14 -17.29 3.73
CA CYS A 271 15.93 -16.48 3.63
C CYS A 271 15.33 -16.54 2.21
N PRO A 272 14.85 -17.72 1.74
CA PRO A 272 14.35 -17.89 0.38
C PRO A 272 13.12 -17.01 0.05
N THR A 273 12.35 -16.54 1.04
CA THR A 273 11.28 -15.56 0.81
C THR A 273 11.84 -14.19 0.43
N PHE A 274 13.07 -13.83 0.87
CA PHE A 274 13.73 -12.61 0.41
C PHE A 274 14.12 -12.71 -1.07
N ASP A 275 14.70 -13.84 -1.47
CA ASP A 275 15.07 -14.09 -2.86
C ASP A 275 13.82 -14.06 -3.76
N LEU A 276 12.75 -14.78 -3.39
CA LEU A 276 11.43 -14.75 -4.06
C LEU A 276 10.91 -13.33 -4.27
N VAL A 277 10.98 -12.48 -3.24
CA VAL A 277 10.53 -11.09 -3.31
C VAL A 277 11.41 -10.29 -4.29
N THR A 278 12.74 -10.41 -4.20
CA THR A 278 13.66 -9.65 -5.07
C THR A 278 13.63 -10.11 -6.52
N ASP A 279 13.49 -11.41 -6.80
CA ASP A 279 13.34 -11.93 -8.16
C ASP A 279 12.00 -11.54 -8.79
N ARG A 280 10.90 -11.46 -8.02
CA ARG A 280 9.64 -10.91 -8.54
C ARG A 280 9.76 -9.43 -8.92
N LEU A 281 10.43 -8.61 -8.09
CA LEU A 281 10.69 -7.20 -8.43
C LEU A 281 11.58 -7.07 -9.67
N LYS A 282 12.65 -7.86 -9.75
CA LYS A 282 13.56 -7.95 -10.91
C LYS A 282 12.82 -8.31 -12.20
N ASN A 283 12.03 -9.37 -12.18
CA ASN A 283 11.32 -9.84 -13.37
C ASN A 283 10.25 -8.84 -13.81
N PHE A 284 9.47 -8.30 -12.86
CA PHE A 284 8.40 -7.37 -13.16
C PHE A 284 8.93 -6.05 -13.75
N PHE A 285 9.86 -5.37 -13.09
CA PHE A 285 10.43 -4.12 -13.61
C PHE A 285 11.48 -4.32 -14.72
N SER A 286 11.83 -5.57 -15.05
CA SER A 286 13.04 -5.90 -15.84
C SER A 286 14.30 -5.21 -15.27
N LEU A 287 14.40 -5.19 -13.94
CA LEU A 287 15.38 -4.44 -13.14
C LEU A 287 16.67 -5.25 -12.95
N ASP A 288 17.78 -4.73 -13.46
CA ASP A 288 19.12 -5.24 -13.21
C ASP A 288 19.61 -4.78 -11.82
N ILE A 289 19.25 -5.57 -10.80
CA ILE A 289 19.51 -5.29 -9.37
C ILE A 289 21.03 -5.29 -9.11
N LYS A 290 21.53 -4.14 -8.60
CA LYS A 290 22.93 -3.97 -8.16
C LYS A 290 23.11 -4.04 -6.64
N ALA A 291 22.07 -3.73 -5.88
CA ALA A 291 22.10 -3.79 -4.42
C ALA A 291 20.70 -4.03 -3.85
N THR A 292 20.63 -4.61 -2.65
CA THR A 292 19.38 -4.80 -1.90
C THR A 292 19.57 -4.44 -0.43
N ARG A 293 18.48 -4.09 0.26
CA ARG A 293 18.46 -3.83 1.72
C ARG A 293 17.16 -4.30 2.34
N PHE A 294 17.27 -5.07 3.42
CA PHE A 294 16.16 -5.34 4.32
C PHE A 294 16.15 -4.30 5.44
N ASN A 295 15.03 -3.62 5.63
CA ASN A 295 14.78 -2.66 6.71
C ASN A 295 13.61 -3.20 7.54
N TRP A 296 13.73 -3.18 8.87
CA TRP A 296 12.68 -3.58 9.80
C TRP A 296 12.34 -2.44 10.75
N TYR A 297 11.05 -2.17 10.87
CA TYR A 297 10.45 -1.23 11.81
C TYR A 297 9.68 -2.10 12.81
N LYS A 298 10.09 -2.12 14.08
CA LYS A 298 9.48 -2.97 15.12
C LYS A 298 8.00 -2.64 15.37
N ASP A 299 7.70 -1.36 15.27
CA ASP A 299 6.43 -0.71 15.60
C ASP A 299 6.32 0.59 14.76
N THR A 300 5.27 1.38 14.98
CA THR A 300 5.06 2.61 14.20
C THR A 300 5.66 3.89 14.78
N SER A 301 6.40 3.80 15.89
CA SER A 301 7.29 4.89 16.34
C SER A 301 8.54 4.98 15.47
N GLN A 302 9.03 3.86 14.93
CA GLN A 302 10.22 3.81 14.08
C GLN A 302 9.98 4.39 12.68
N TRP A 303 10.95 5.11 12.15
CA TRP A 303 10.84 5.91 10.91
C TRP A 303 12.11 5.85 10.05
N LYS A 304 12.07 6.35 8.81
CA LYS A 304 13.27 6.58 7.99
C LYS A 304 13.32 8.07 7.62
N PRO A 305 14.32 8.84 8.06
CA PRO A 305 14.38 10.29 7.84
C PRO A 305 14.50 10.64 6.35
N PHE A 306 14.13 11.86 5.97
CA PHE A 306 14.28 12.35 4.60
C PHE A 306 15.75 12.40 4.16
N HIS A 307 16.09 11.58 3.18
CA HIS A 307 17.43 11.41 2.62
C HIS A 307 17.35 11.18 1.10
N PHE A 308 18.49 11.23 0.43
CA PHE A 308 18.63 10.75 -0.94
C PHE A 308 19.30 9.37 -0.94
N ASP A 309 18.97 8.50 -1.90
CA ASP A 309 19.74 7.28 -2.13
C ASP A 309 21.12 7.62 -2.71
N ALA A 310 22.08 6.72 -2.48
CA ALA A 310 23.50 6.91 -2.84
C ALA A 310 23.74 7.30 -4.31
N ALA A 311 22.85 6.90 -5.24
CA ALA A 311 22.92 7.25 -6.65
C ALA A 311 22.86 8.78 -6.91
N ALA A 312 22.14 9.56 -6.11
CA ALA A 312 22.08 11.02 -6.28
C ALA A 312 23.32 11.77 -5.77
N VAL A 313 24.17 11.11 -4.97
CA VAL A 313 25.31 11.74 -4.29
C VAL A 313 26.67 11.10 -4.60
N LYS A 314 26.70 9.97 -5.33
CA LYS A 314 27.93 9.26 -5.73
C LYS A 314 27.89 8.94 -7.23
N PRO A 315 28.67 9.62 -8.09
CA PRO A 315 28.65 9.40 -9.53
C PRO A 315 28.91 7.94 -9.97
N HIS A 316 29.78 7.21 -9.26
CA HIS A 316 30.04 5.79 -9.54
C HIS A 316 28.88 4.85 -9.18
N ILE A 317 27.91 5.31 -8.36
CA ILE A 317 26.65 4.60 -8.11
C ILE A 317 25.60 5.02 -9.13
N ALA A 318 25.52 6.33 -9.45
CA ALA A 318 24.64 6.86 -10.51
C ALA A 318 24.85 6.16 -11.86
N ALA A 319 26.10 5.82 -12.19
CA ALA A 319 26.48 5.11 -13.41
C ALA A 319 25.96 3.66 -13.52
N ILE A 320 25.42 3.09 -12.43
CA ILE A 320 24.91 1.70 -12.39
C ILE A 320 23.52 1.57 -11.74
N GLN A 321 22.93 2.65 -11.22
CA GLN A 321 21.62 2.67 -10.57
C GLN A 321 20.82 3.88 -11.03
N ASN A 322 19.72 3.64 -11.76
CA ASN A 322 18.79 4.70 -12.20
C ASN A 322 17.38 4.55 -11.59
N PHE A 323 17.11 3.47 -10.86
CA PHE A 323 15.79 3.15 -10.32
C PHE A 323 15.89 2.51 -8.93
N THR A 324 15.09 3.00 -7.98
CA THR A 324 14.89 2.41 -6.65
C THR A 324 13.50 1.79 -6.58
N VAL A 325 13.39 0.55 -6.09
CA VAL A 325 12.13 -0.17 -5.87
C VAL A 325 12.03 -0.59 -4.40
N GLY A 326 10.90 -0.31 -3.75
CA GLY A 326 10.62 -0.67 -2.35
C GLY A 326 9.28 -1.38 -2.18
N ILE A 327 9.29 -2.60 -1.65
CA ILE A 327 8.09 -3.37 -1.29
C ILE A 327 7.87 -3.35 0.23
N SER A 328 6.63 -3.15 0.64
CA SER A 328 6.22 -3.07 2.04
C SER A 328 5.45 -4.31 2.50
N PHE A 329 5.76 -4.81 3.69
CA PHE A 329 4.99 -5.86 4.37
C PHE A 329 4.71 -5.51 5.84
N GLY A 330 3.60 -5.98 6.40
CA GLY A 330 3.16 -5.66 7.77
C GLY A 330 2.29 -4.41 7.84
N ALA A 331 2.60 -3.50 8.78
CA ALA A 331 1.81 -2.30 9.02
C ALA A 331 1.76 -1.37 7.78
N THR A 332 0.57 -0.85 7.46
CA THR A 332 0.46 0.28 6.51
C THR A 332 1.17 1.50 7.08
N ARG A 333 2.10 2.10 6.33
CA ARG A 333 2.85 3.31 6.69
C ARG A 333 3.08 4.18 5.46
N ASP A 334 3.19 5.49 5.63
CA ASP A 334 3.46 6.40 4.52
C ASP A 334 4.93 6.40 4.09
N ALA A 335 5.16 6.04 2.81
CA ALA A 335 6.37 6.42 2.12
C ALA A 335 6.19 7.86 1.61
N ALA A 336 7.12 8.75 1.96
CA ALA A 336 7.01 10.17 1.66
C ALA A 336 8.19 10.68 0.85
N PHE A 337 7.90 11.64 -0.02
CA PHE A 337 8.84 12.40 -0.84
C PHE A 337 8.74 13.87 -0.44
N GLU A 338 9.86 14.51 -0.15
CA GLU A 338 9.98 15.91 0.25
C GLU A 338 10.90 16.64 -0.74
N HIS A 339 10.37 17.67 -1.39
CA HIS A 339 11.13 18.45 -2.37
C HIS A 339 12.35 19.10 -1.71
N ALA A 340 13.54 18.86 -2.26
CA ALA A 340 14.83 19.21 -1.64
C ALA A 340 14.92 20.70 -1.27
N GLU A 341 14.41 21.59 -2.13
CA GLU A 341 14.37 23.03 -1.90
C GLU A 341 13.13 23.46 -1.10
N THR A 342 11.93 23.39 -1.69
CA THR A 342 10.68 23.98 -1.14
C THR A 342 10.13 23.30 0.13
N LYS A 343 10.64 22.12 0.50
CA LYS A 343 10.14 21.30 1.63
C LYS A 343 8.67 20.86 1.50
N THR A 344 8.10 20.94 0.31
CA THR A 344 6.77 20.38 0.02
C THR A 344 6.83 18.87 0.13
N VAL A 345 5.95 18.27 0.95
CA VAL A 345 5.86 16.82 1.15
C VAL A 345 4.69 16.24 0.35
N VAL A 346 4.93 15.14 -0.35
CA VAL A 346 3.93 14.24 -0.94
C VAL A 346 4.10 12.88 -0.28
N SER A 347 3.04 12.32 0.30
CA SER A 347 3.08 10.97 0.88
C SER A 347 2.17 10.00 0.13
N VAL A 348 2.55 8.73 0.16
CA VAL A 348 1.76 7.62 -0.39
C VAL A 348 1.74 6.49 0.63
N PRO A 349 0.57 6.15 1.21
CA PRO A 349 0.42 5.01 2.09
C PRO A 349 0.88 3.71 1.40
N GLN A 350 1.71 2.93 2.09
CA GLN A 350 2.18 1.63 1.63
C GLN A 350 1.62 0.51 2.52
N PRO A 351 0.47 -0.08 2.14
CA PRO A 351 -0.03 -1.32 2.74
C PRO A 351 0.93 -2.51 2.56
N ASP A 352 0.62 -3.58 3.29
CA ASP A 352 1.18 -4.92 3.05
C ASP A 352 0.98 -5.35 1.58
N GLY A 353 2.04 -5.82 0.93
CA GLY A 353 2.04 -6.25 -0.47
C GLY A 353 2.23 -5.13 -1.51
N CYS A 354 2.20 -3.85 -1.09
CA CYS A 354 2.32 -2.71 -2.01
C CYS A 354 3.77 -2.32 -2.31
N VAL A 355 4.07 -2.13 -3.59
CA VAL A 355 5.34 -1.58 -4.09
C VAL A 355 5.19 -0.08 -4.37
N TYR A 356 6.22 0.68 -3.99
CA TYR A 356 6.53 1.98 -4.57
C TYR A 356 7.92 1.93 -5.22
N ALA A 357 8.12 2.67 -6.30
CA ALA A 357 9.43 2.82 -6.94
C ALA A 357 9.62 4.27 -7.41
N PHE A 358 10.85 4.67 -7.69
CA PHE A 358 11.15 6.01 -8.18
C PHE A 358 12.43 6.07 -9.01
N SER A 359 12.43 7.00 -9.96
CA SER A 359 13.50 7.20 -10.94
C SER A 359 14.61 8.14 -10.47
N LYS A 360 15.74 8.13 -11.19
CA LYS A 360 16.97 8.88 -10.86
C LYS A 360 16.76 10.38 -10.54
N ASP A 361 15.99 11.13 -11.33
CA ASP A 361 15.84 12.57 -11.11
C ASP A 361 14.86 12.83 -9.95
N THR A 362 13.87 11.94 -9.75
CA THR A 362 13.07 11.94 -8.52
C THR A 362 13.97 11.86 -7.29
N ASN A 363 14.98 10.96 -7.29
CA ASN A 363 15.94 10.83 -6.20
C ASN A 363 16.95 11.99 -6.09
N VAL A 364 17.02 12.90 -7.07
CA VAL A 364 17.86 14.12 -7.01
C VAL A 364 17.04 15.33 -6.54
N ILE A 365 15.80 15.47 -7.02
CA ILE A 365 14.91 16.59 -6.73
C ILE A 365 14.18 16.39 -5.38
N TRP A 366 13.89 15.15 -5.00
CA TRP A 366 13.12 14.81 -3.79
C TRP A 366 13.94 13.93 -2.85
N ARG A 367 14.04 14.36 -1.60
CA ARG A 367 14.42 13.46 -0.50
C ARG A 367 13.25 12.51 -0.25
N HIS A 368 13.50 11.29 0.19
CA HIS A 368 12.46 10.32 0.51
C HIS A 368 12.66 9.70 1.90
N GLY A 369 11.59 9.14 2.47
CA GLY A 369 11.59 8.59 3.82
C GLY A 369 10.34 7.77 4.13
N ILE A 370 10.25 7.25 5.35
CA ILE A 370 9.08 6.59 5.92
C ILE A 370 8.66 7.40 7.15
N LEU A 371 7.43 7.92 7.17
CA LEU A 371 6.96 8.81 8.24
C LEU A 371 6.68 8.05 9.54
N GLN A 372 6.96 8.67 10.69
CA GLN A 372 6.50 8.19 12.00
C GLN A 372 4.97 8.35 12.12
N ASP A 373 4.27 7.37 12.71
CA ASP A 373 2.84 7.51 12.99
C ASP A 373 2.61 8.28 14.29
N VAL A 374 1.53 9.05 14.33
CA VAL A 374 0.97 9.64 15.55
C VAL A 374 -0.55 9.43 15.53
N PRO A 375 -1.13 8.64 16.46
CA PRO A 375 -0.49 7.89 17.54
C PRO A 375 0.34 6.70 17.04
N VAL A 376 1.30 6.27 17.87
CA VAL A 376 2.08 5.04 17.68
C VAL A 376 1.20 3.81 17.88
N ARG A 377 1.49 2.75 17.11
CA ARG A 377 0.84 1.44 17.11
C ARG A 377 1.90 0.35 17.21
N GLU A 378 1.63 -0.73 17.95
CA GLU A 378 2.53 -1.88 18.10
C GLU A 378 2.47 -2.82 16.87
N GLU A 379 2.56 -2.24 15.67
CA GLU A 379 2.49 -2.95 14.39
C GLU A 379 3.82 -2.83 13.64
N GLY A 380 4.52 -3.96 13.48
CA GLY A 380 5.78 -3.99 12.74
C GLY A 380 5.62 -3.90 11.23
N ARG A 381 6.64 -3.37 10.55
CA ARG A 381 6.72 -3.26 9.09
C ARG A 381 8.10 -3.67 8.58
N ILE A 382 8.13 -4.31 7.41
CA ILE A 382 9.35 -4.58 6.63
C ILE A 382 9.37 -3.65 5.41
N SER A 383 10.56 -3.24 5.00
CA SER A 383 10.81 -2.78 3.64
C SER A 383 11.99 -3.53 3.04
N VAL A 384 11.73 -4.32 1.99
CA VAL A 384 12.80 -4.78 1.10
C VAL A 384 12.97 -3.73 0.01
N ILE A 385 14.18 -3.21 -0.13
CA ILE A 385 14.55 -2.25 -1.17
C ILE A 385 15.50 -2.96 -2.15
N ALA A 386 15.29 -2.74 -3.44
CA ALA A 386 16.19 -3.11 -4.52
C ALA A 386 16.59 -1.84 -5.30
N TRP A 387 17.90 -1.67 -5.52
CA TRP A 387 18.45 -0.62 -6.36
C TRP A 387 19.09 -1.24 -7.58
N GLY A 388 18.82 -0.68 -8.76
CA GLY A 388 19.33 -1.25 -10.00
C GLY A 388 19.12 -0.34 -11.20
N TRP A 389 19.26 -0.96 -12.37
CA TRP A 389 19.10 -0.31 -13.66
C TRP A 389 17.84 -0.81 -14.39
N VAL A 390 17.08 0.11 -14.98
CA VAL A 390 15.98 -0.15 -15.91
C VAL A 390 16.25 0.59 -17.21
N ASP A 391 16.24 -0.14 -18.33
CA ASP A 391 16.47 0.44 -19.66
C ASP A 391 15.24 1.18 -20.21
N ASN A 392 15.45 2.00 -21.25
CA ASN A 392 14.40 2.74 -21.97
C ASN A 392 13.61 3.76 -21.13
N MET A 393 14.11 4.14 -19.95
CA MET A 393 13.60 5.26 -19.16
C MET A 393 13.76 6.57 -19.94
N ALA A 394 12.66 7.32 -20.13
CA ALA A 394 12.68 8.57 -20.88
C ALA A 394 13.24 9.73 -20.05
N GLU A 395 14.25 10.42 -20.58
CA GLU A 395 14.86 11.61 -19.97
C GLU A 395 13.89 12.80 -19.96
N VAL A 396 13.68 13.42 -18.79
CA VAL A 396 12.89 14.67 -18.68
C VAL A 396 13.85 15.86 -18.64
N ALA A 397 13.86 16.66 -19.71
CA ALA A 397 14.76 17.79 -19.87
C ALA A 397 14.80 18.72 -18.63
N THR A 398 15.99 18.85 -18.02
CA THR A 398 16.20 19.74 -16.88
C THR A 398 16.20 21.20 -17.33
N SER A 399 15.47 22.06 -16.61
CA SER A 399 15.36 23.51 -16.89
C SER A 399 16.69 24.28 -16.82
N ALA A 400 17.75 23.70 -16.28
CA ALA A 400 19.09 24.28 -16.22
C ALA A 400 19.70 24.61 -17.61
N ALA A 401 19.25 23.96 -18.68
CA ALA A 401 19.73 24.22 -20.04
C ALA A 401 19.11 25.47 -20.72
N ALA A 402 18.28 26.23 -20.01
CA ALA A 402 17.66 27.47 -20.52
C ALA A 402 18.36 28.76 -20.05
N ALA A 403 19.56 28.66 -19.47
CA ALA A 403 20.30 29.78 -18.88
C ALA A 403 21.82 29.66 -19.16
N SER A 404 22.19 29.71 -20.44
CA SER A 404 23.57 29.82 -20.94
C SER A 404 23.62 30.66 -22.21
#